data_AF-A0A2D6FBE3-F1
#
_entry.id   AF-A0A2D6FBE3-F1
#
_cell.length_a   1.000
_cell.length_b   1.000
_cell.length_c   1.000
_cell.angle_alpha   90.00
_cell.angle_beta   90.00
_cell.angle_gamma   90.00
#
_symmetry.space_group_name_H-M   'P 1'
#
loop_
_entity.id
_entity.type
_entity.pdbx_description
1 polymer ?
#
loop_
_entity_poly.entity_id
_entity_poly.type
_entity_poly.pdbx_seq_one_letter_code
_entity_poly.pdbx_strand_id
1 'polypeptide(L)'
;MGLDMGQTVLQLDRLTQSVRGASQAREDRLTALINAAASIDPETAAEKTSDTRQRPYLAAEVDESLLGAYPPLEPPADWVVAAVDGSHIDVDRHLPVACYLLNFGGCVLTYGSQPDATLFSQPHLATTPEELYISDPANSMGEEMISGPLLGLVRTVKELETLADTVEQCPPGLPVLGLVDGSLVLWGLSGQAYRPYVTDAIINDGLLPALKRLEKLSETRPVALAAYVSYPRSAEAVNAVRCSLCPHDNTICTKSCNNRRSAQQPCNSANEFLDRNLFQRLLEPGWRSPVYKTNSSVSRDSYDEANKVYFFYVNAGEEIGRVEVPKWVAKNETLLSLTHGLVWDQCQRGQGYPVAISESHEQAVVSAGDRRVFIRMLTDSLERQGLSAATSQKDRSKRSPWV
;
A
#
# COMPACT_ATOMS: atom_id res chain seq x y z
N MET A 1 -23.25 -25.27 13.60
CA MET A 1 -24.46 -24.51 13.20
C MET A 1 -24.06 -23.68 11.99
N GLY A 2 -24.69 -23.89 10.84
CA GLY A 2 -24.39 -23.13 9.61
C GLY A 2 -25.11 -21.78 9.60
N LEU A 3 -24.63 -20.85 8.76
CA LEU A 3 -25.30 -19.58 8.48
C LEU A 3 -26.65 -19.85 7.77
N ASP A 4 -27.73 -19.22 8.24
CA ASP A 4 -29.05 -19.31 7.59
C ASP A 4 -29.16 -18.29 6.45
N MET A 5 -28.91 -18.76 5.24
CA MET A 5 -28.96 -17.94 4.02
C MET A 5 -30.37 -17.43 3.71
N GLY A 6 -31.43 -18.11 4.13
CA GLY A 6 -32.81 -17.69 3.88
C GLY A 6 -33.15 -16.39 4.62
N GLN A 7 -32.72 -16.28 5.89
CA GLN A 7 -32.85 -15.04 6.66
C GLN A 7 -31.96 -13.92 6.10
N THR A 8 -30.77 -14.24 5.59
CA THR A 8 -29.87 -13.26 4.99
C THR A 8 -30.43 -12.67 3.69
N VAL A 9 -31.05 -13.48 2.82
CA VAL A 9 -31.63 -13.02 1.55
C VAL A 9 -32.69 -11.94 1.78
N LEU A 10 -33.59 -12.12 2.76
CA LEU A 10 -34.61 -11.12 3.09
C LEU A 10 -34.02 -9.78 3.56
N GLN A 11 -32.87 -9.82 4.24
CA GLN A 11 -32.16 -8.62 4.66
C GLN A 11 -31.45 -7.93 3.49
N LEU A 12 -30.91 -8.71 2.54
CA LEU A 12 -30.30 -8.20 1.31
C LEU A 12 -31.32 -7.52 0.39
N ASP A 13 -32.54 -8.05 0.28
CA ASP A 13 -33.60 -7.43 -0.51
C ASP A 13 -34.02 -6.07 0.04
N ARG A 14 -34.17 -5.97 1.37
CA ARG A 14 -34.45 -4.69 2.06
C ARG A 14 -33.33 -3.68 1.87
N LEU A 15 -32.07 -4.12 1.93
CA LEU A 15 -30.91 -3.28 1.65
C LEU A 15 -30.92 -2.77 0.20
N THR A 16 -31.20 -3.65 -0.77
CA THR A 16 -31.18 -3.29 -2.20
C THR A 16 -32.25 -2.24 -2.54
N GLN A 17 -33.45 -2.36 -1.93
CA GLN A 17 -34.53 -1.39 -2.11
C GLN A 17 -34.18 -0.02 -1.52
N SER A 18 -33.55 0.03 -0.34
CA SER A 18 -33.14 1.31 0.29
C SER A 18 -32.01 2.00 -0.49
N VAL A 19 -31.08 1.23 -1.04
CA VAL A 19 -29.96 1.75 -1.85
C VAL A 19 -30.46 2.39 -3.15
N ARG A 20 -31.43 1.79 -3.85
CA ARG A 20 -31.97 2.35 -5.10
C ARG A 20 -32.57 3.75 -4.93
N GLY A 21 -33.36 3.98 -3.87
CA GLY A 21 -33.98 5.28 -3.62
C GLY A 21 -32.99 6.38 -3.22
N ALA A 22 -31.91 6.02 -2.51
CA ALA A 22 -30.86 6.94 -2.10
C ALA A 22 -29.85 7.28 -3.21
N SER A 23 -29.86 6.54 -4.32
CA SER A 23 -28.84 6.64 -5.38
C SER A 23 -28.87 7.98 -6.11
N GLN A 24 -30.04 8.49 -6.51
CA GLN A 24 -30.11 9.73 -7.29
C GLN A 24 -29.65 10.95 -6.47
N ALA A 25 -30.15 11.09 -5.24
CA ALA A 25 -29.75 12.19 -4.36
C ALA A 25 -28.25 12.16 -4.04
N ARG A 26 -27.65 10.97 -3.97
CA ARG A 26 -26.21 10.81 -3.81
C ARG A 26 -25.44 11.28 -5.05
N GLU A 27 -25.89 10.94 -6.25
CA GLU A 27 -25.26 11.38 -7.50
C GLU A 27 -25.36 12.89 -7.73
N ASP A 28 -26.52 13.48 -7.43
CA ASP A 28 -26.71 14.94 -7.52
C ASP A 28 -25.77 15.68 -6.56
N ARG A 29 -25.59 15.14 -5.34
CA ARG A 29 -24.66 15.69 -4.34
C ARG A 29 -23.20 15.55 -4.75
N LEU A 30 -22.82 14.42 -5.37
CA LEU A 30 -21.48 14.23 -5.91
C LEU A 30 -21.19 15.24 -7.03
N THR A 31 -22.15 15.43 -7.93
CA THR A 31 -22.06 16.40 -9.03
C THR A 31 -21.91 17.82 -8.49
N ALA A 32 -22.71 18.20 -7.49
CA ALA A 32 -22.59 19.51 -6.85
C ALA A 32 -21.23 19.72 -6.16
N LEU A 33 -20.69 18.69 -5.50
CA LEU A 33 -19.37 18.73 -4.88
C LEU A 33 -18.25 18.92 -5.91
N ILE A 34 -18.30 18.19 -7.03
CA ILE A 34 -17.34 18.31 -8.13
C ILE A 34 -17.40 19.72 -8.75
N ASN A 35 -18.60 20.24 -9.00
CA ASN A 35 -18.76 21.59 -9.55
C ASN A 35 -18.23 22.66 -8.60
N ALA A 36 -18.47 22.52 -7.30
CA ALA A 36 -17.93 23.43 -6.30
C ALA A 36 -16.40 23.35 -6.24
N ALA A 37 -15.83 22.16 -6.28
CA ALA A 37 -14.39 21.94 -6.30
C ALA A 37 -13.71 22.53 -7.55
N ALA A 38 -14.35 22.42 -8.72
CA ALA A 38 -13.84 22.97 -9.98
C ALA A 38 -13.79 24.51 -10.01
N SER A 39 -14.52 25.18 -9.11
CA SER A 39 -14.49 26.65 -8.98
C SER A 39 -13.36 27.18 -8.10
N ILE A 40 -12.60 26.29 -7.45
CA ILE A 40 -11.48 26.66 -6.58
C ILE A 40 -10.22 26.77 -7.43
N ASP A 41 -9.55 27.91 -7.36
CA ASP A 41 -8.28 28.11 -8.05
C ASP A 41 -7.12 27.34 -7.35
N PRO A 42 -6.06 26.98 -8.09
CA PRO A 42 -4.91 26.26 -7.55
C PRO A 42 -4.25 26.91 -6.34
N GLU A 43 -4.15 28.23 -6.29
CA GLU A 43 -3.47 28.95 -5.19
C GLU A 43 -4.25 28.79 -3.88
N THR A 44 -5.57 28.99 -3.94
CA THR A 44 -6.47 28.72 -2.81
C THR A 44 -6.42 27.26 -2.37
N ALA A 45 -6.38 26.31 -3.32
CA ALA A 45 -6.29 24.90 -3.00
C ALA A 45 -4.97 24.56 -2.27
N ALA A 46 -3.85 25.05 -2.75
CA ALA A 46 -2.54 24.86 -2.13
C ALA A 46 -2.48 25.49 -0.72
N GLU A 47 -2.93 26.74 -0.58
CA GLU A 47 -2.96 27.43 0.72
C GLU A 47 -3.79 26.63 1.74
N LYS A 48 -5.00 26.22 1.38
CA LYS A 48 -5.94 25.52 2.27
C LYS A 48 -5.51 24.09 2.65
N THR A 49 -4.62 23.49 1.88
CA THR A 49 -4.18 22.08 2.04
C THR A 49 -2.75 21.94 2.57
N SER A 50 -1.96 23.01 2.60
CA SER A 50 -0.56 23.01 3.05
C SER A 50 -0.37 22.78 4.57
N ASP A 51 -1.29 23.26 5.42
CA ASP A 51 -1.26 23.00 6.87
C ASP A 51 -2.52 22.27 7.35
N THR A 52 -2.41 20.94 7.47
CA THR A 52 -3.48 20.08 7.99
C THR A 52 -3.14 19.48 9.36
N ARG A 53 -2.02 19.86 9.99
CA ARG A 53 -1.59 19.22 11.26
C ARG A 53 -2.62 19.36 12.38
N GLN A 54 -3.38 20.45 12.35
CA GLN A 54 -4.41 20.75 13.35
C GLN A 54 -5.80 20.21 12.97
N ARG A 55 -5.97 19.61 11.79
CA ARG A 55 -7.26 19.09 11.33
C ARG A 55 -7.49 17.68 11.89
N PRO A 56 -8.73 17.31 12.27
CA PRO A 56 -9.05 15.99 12.80
C PRO A 56 -9.19 14.92 11.69
N TYR A 57 -8.69 15.21 10.50
CA TYR A 57 -8.77 14.35 9.32
C TYR A 57 -7.57 14.55 8.42
N LEU A 58 -7.27 13.51 7.65
CA LEU A 58 -6.23 13.51 6.65
C LEU A 58 -6.77 14.08 5.33
N ALA A 59 -6.19 15.18 4.88
CA ALA A 59 -6.45 15.79 3.58
C ALA A 59 -5.15 15.83 2.79
N ALA A 60 -5.22 15.53 1.49
CA ALA A 60 -4.06 15.61 0.62
C ALA A 60 -3.60 17.07 0.48
N GLU A 61 -2.28 17.28 0.38
CA GLU A 61 -1.70 18.56 -0.04
C GLU A 61 -1.74 18.64 -1.56
N VAL A 62 -2.24 19.77 -2.07
CA VAL A 62 -2.49 20.01 -3.50
C VAL A 62 -1.49 21.03 -4.01
N ASP A 63 -0.69 20.66 -5.01
CA ASP A 63 0.28 21.56 -5.61
C ASP A 63 -0.21 22.19 -6.93
N GLU A 64 -0.81 21.37 -7.80
CA GLU A 64 -1.17 21.80 -9.16
C GLU A 64 -2.66 22.15 -9.31
N SER A 65 -3.54 21.24 -8.92
CA SER A 65 -4.98 21.38 -9.08
C SER A 65 -5.69 20.41 -8.16
N LEU A 66 -6.84 20.85 -7.66
CA LEU A 66 -7.69 20.04 -6.80
C LEU A 66 -8.32 18.87 -7.58
N LEU A 67 -8.75 19.12 -8.82
CA LEU A 67 -9.34 18.14 -9.74
C LEU A 67 -8.72 18.26 -11.13
N GLY A 68 -8.63 17.17 -11.86
CA GLY A 68 -8.08 17.15 -13.21
C GLY A 68 -8.14 15.76 -13.80
N ALA A 69 -7.87 15.69 -15.09
CA ALA A 69 -7.82 14.44 -15.85
C ALA A 69 -6.69 14.54 -16.88
N TYR A 70 -5.76 13.60 -16.84
CA TYR A 70 -4.60 13.55 -17.72
C TYR A 70 -4.54 12.20 -18.43
N PRO A 71 -4.43 12.17 -19.77
CA PRO A 71 -4.38 10.93 -20.53
C PRO A 71 -3.05 10.19 -20.32
N PRO A 72 -3.02 8.85 -20.44
CA PRO A 72 -1.78 8.10 -20.40
C PRO A 72 -0.94 8.40 -21.64
N LEU A 73 0.38 8.37 -21.47
CA LEU A 73 1.31 8.39 -22.59
C LEU A 73 1.58 6.97 -23.09
N GLU A 74 1.88 6.85 -24.38
CA GLU A 74 2.27 5.56 -24.95
C GLU A 74 3.53 5.04 -24.24
N PRO A 75 3.58 3.74 -23.90
CA PRO A 75 4.77 3.15 -23.32
C PRO A 75 5.95 3.26 -24.31
N PRO A 76 7.20 3.31 -23.80
CA PRO A 76 8.38 3.22 -24.65
C PRO A 76 8.38 1.92 -25.47
N ALA A 77 9.23 1.82 -26.51
CA ALA A 77 9.26 0.64 -27.37
C ALA A 77 9.70 -0.64 -26.63
N ASP A 78 10.66 -0.50 -25.71
CA ASP A 78 11.20 -1.58 -24.89
C ASP A 78 11.24 -1.11 -23.43
N TRP A 79 10.80 -1.96 -22.49
CA TRP A 79 10.79 -1.65 -21.06
C TRP A 79 10.74 -2.90 -20.20
N VAL A 80 10.94 -2.70 -18.90
CA VAL A 80 10.83 -3.74 -17.88
C VAL A 80 9.87 -3.32 -16.80
N VAL A 81 9.04 -4.26 -16.34
CA VAL A 81 8.26 -4.12 -15.10
C VAL A 81 8.73 -5.19 -14.12
N ALA A 82 9.14 -4.78 -12.93
CA ALA A 82 9.55 -5.68 -11.85
C ALA A 82 8.59 -5.50 -10.66
N ALA A 83 8.14 -6.59 -10.07
CA ALA A 83 7.32 -6.58 -8.87
C ALA A 83 7.80 -7.65 -7.89
N VAL A 84 7.65 -7.38 -6.60
CA VAL A 84 7.94 -8.31 -5.51
C VAL A 84 6.80 -8.24 -4.49
N ASP A 85 6.39 -9.40 -4.01
CA ASP A 85 5.45 -9.55 -2.89
C ASP A 85 6.02 -10.52 -1.86
N GLY A 86 5.51 -10.44 -0.62
CA GLY A 86 6.00 -11.19 0.51
C GLY A 86 4.88 -11.87 1.29
N SER A 87 5.12 -13.12 1.67
CA SER A 87 4.34 -13.80 2.70
C SER A 87 5.22 -14.32 3.83
N HIS A 88 4.61 -14.70 4.94
CA HIS A 88 5.36 -15.15 6.10
C HIS A 88 4.67 -16.23 6.93
N ILE A 89 5.49 -16.99 7.65
CA ILE A 89 5.12 -17.82 8.80
C ILE A 89 5.63 -17.09 10.04
N ASP A 90 4.70 -16.66 10.88
CA ASP A 90 5.01 -15.93 12.12
C ASP A 90 5.63 -16.85 13.18
N VAL A 91 6.21 -16.24 14.21
CA VAL A 91 6.77 -16.95 15.36
C VAL A 91 5.66 -17.70 16.08
N ASP A 92 5.79 -19.03 16.13
CA ASP A 92 4.83 -19.90 16.81
C ASP A 92 5.38 -20.33 18.18
N ARG A 93 4.69 -19.89 19.23
CA ARG A 93 4.97 -20.26 20.64
C ARG A 93 4.84 -21.76 20.93
N HIS A 94 4.24 -22.53 20.03
CA HIS A 94 4.08 -23.98 20.16
C HIS A 94 5.23 -24.76 19.52
N LEU A 95 6.13 -24.07 18.80
CA LEU A 95 7.36 -24.65 18.30
C LEU A 95 8.45 -24.61 19.38
N PRO A 96 9.35 -25.62 19.40
CA PRO A 96 10.43 -25.71 20.38
C PRO A 96 11.53 -24.66 20.20
N VAL A 97 11.58 -23.99 19.05
CA VAL A 97 12.54 -22.93 18.72
C VAL A 97 11.80 -21.71 18.19
N ALA A 98 12.26 -20.52 18.56
CA ALA A 98 11.77 -19.28 17.98
C ALA A 98 12.38 -19.12 16.59
N CYS A 99 11.52 -19.05 15.57
CA CYS A 99 11.89 -18.72 14.20
C CYS A 99 10.68 -18.15 13.48
N TYR A 100 10.91 -17.32 12.47
CA TYR A 100 9.89 -16.97 11.48
C TYR A 100 10.45 -17.21 10.07
N LEU A 101 9.57 -17.45 9.11
CA LEU A 101 9.92 -17.62 7.71
C LEU A 101 9.35 -16.45 6.92
N LEU A 102 10.17 -15.77 6.13
CA LEU A 102 9.72 -14.87 5.08
C LEU A 102 9.86 -15.58 3.74
N ASN A 103 8.91 -15.42 2.84
CA ASN A 103 9.01 -15.89 1.47
C ASN A 103 8.73 -14.72 0.53
N PHE A 104 9.70 -14.40 -0.33
CA PHE A 104 9.57 -13.33 -1.31
C PHE A 104 9.37 -13.93 -2.70
N GLY A 105 8.25 -13.61 -3.32
CA GLY A 105 7.95 -13.93 -4.70
C GLY A 105 8.21 -12.72 -5.58
N GLY A 106 8.84 -12.92 -6.74
CA GLY A 106 9.13 -11.82 -7.65
C GLY A 106 8.87 -12.17 -9.10
N CYS A 107 8.60 -11.12 -9.87
CA CYS A 107 8.27 -11.18 -11.28
C CYS A 107 8.98 -10.05 -12.02
N VAL A 108 9.72 -10.38 -13.07
CA VAL A 108 10.35 -9.42 -13.99
C VAL A 108 9.85 -9.71 -15.40
N LEU A 109 9.13 -8.74 -15.97
CA LEU A 109 8.54 -8.82 -17.30
C LEU A 109 9.24 -7.82 -18.21
N THR A 110 9.91 -8.32 -19.25
CA THR A 110 10.52 -7.50 -20.29
C THR A 110 9.58 -7.45 -21.49
N TYR A 111 9.32 -6.25 -21.98
CA TYR A 111 8.42 -5.97 -23.10
C TYR A 111 9.19 -5.30 -24.24
N GLY A 112 8.64 -5.42 -25.45
CA GLY A 112 9.19 -4.82 -26.66
C GLY A 112 9.74 -5.85 -27.63
N SER A 113 10.90 -5.55 -28.21
CA SER A 113 11.59 -6.30 -29.25
C SER A 113 12.18 -7.63 -28.77
N GLN A 114 12.52 -7.75 -27.49
CA GLN A 114 13.06 -8.95 -26.87
C GLN A 114 12.26 -9.31 -25.60
N PRO A 115 11.02 -9.81 -25.77
CA PRO A 115 10.17 -10.11 -24.63
C PRO A 115 10.70 -11.30 -23.82
N ASP A 116 10.65 -11.18 -22.50
CA ASP A 116 11.09 -12.22 -21.57
C ASP A 116 10.33 -12.12 -20.24
N ALA A 117 10.28 -13.22 -19.49
CA ALA A 117 9.65 -13.28 -18.18
C ALA A 117 10.47 -14.14 -17.22
N THR A 118 10.88 -13.54 -16.09
CA THR A 118 11.58 -14.24 -15.00
C THR A 118 10.74 -14.20 -13.74
N LEU A 119 10.42 -15.37 -13.20
CA LEU A 119 9.69 -15.54 -11.95
C LEU A 119 10.59 -16.23 -10.92
N PHE A 120 10.50 -15.82 -9.66
CA PHE A 120 11.27 -16.45 -8.59
C PHE A 120 10.50 -16.49 -7.26
N SER A 121 10.88 -17.44 -6.41
CA SER A 121 10.46 -17.54 -5.01
C SER A 121 11.67 -17.82 -4.14
N GLN A 122 11.92 -16.96 -3.15
CA GLN A 122 13.09 -17.00 -2.29
C GLN A 122 12.66 -16.98 -0.80
N PRO A 123 12.74 -18.14 -0.12
CA PRO A 123 12.48 -18.21 1.31
C PRO A 123 13.70 -17.80 2.14
N HIS A 124 13.46 -17.11 3.25
CA HIS A 124 14.46 -16.75 4.27
C HIS A 124 13.95 -17.16 5.65
N LEU A 125 14.68 -18.05 6.33
CA LEU A 125 14.36 -18.52 7.68
C LEU A 125 15.20 -17.75 8.70
N ALA A 126 14.56 -16.88 9.47
CA ALA A 126 15.20 -16.15 10.55
C ALA A 126 15.35 -17.03 11.78
N THR A 127 16.59 -17.18 12.27
CA THR A 127 16.89 -18.07 13.41
C THR A 127 17.84 -17.48 14.43
N THR A 128 18.59 -16.44 14.08
CA THR A 128 19.56 -15.84 15.01
C THR A 128 18.90 -14.75 15.86
N PRO A 129 19.41 -14.46 17.07
CA PRO A 129 18.87 -13.38 17.90
C PRO A 129 18.78 -12.04 17.16
N GLU A 130 19.77 -11.72 16.32
CA GLU A 130 19.84 -10.47 15.56
C GLU A 130 18.75 -10.36 14.49
N GLU A 131 18.22 -11.49 14.02
CA GLU A 131 17.10 -11.51 13.06
C GLU A 131 15.74 -11.61 13.75
N LEU A 132 15.70 -12.14 14.98
CA LEU A 132 14.48 -12.36 15.75
C LEU A 132 14.09 -11.17 16.62
N TYR A 133 15.04 -10.28 16.91
CA TYR A 133 14.83 -9.13 17.79
C TYR A 133 15.38 -7.86 17.16
N ILE A 134 14.67 -6.75 17.38
CA ILE A 134 15.23 -5.42 17.19
C ILE A 134 15.75 -4.98 18.56
N SER A 135 17.06 -4.75 18.67
CA SER A 135 17.71 -4.33 19.91
C SER A 135 17.87 -2.81 19.97
N ASP A 136 17.76 -2.26 21.17
CA ASP A 136 17.97 -0.84 21.45
C ASP A 136 19.48 -0.55 21.49
N PRO A 137 20.02 0.29 20.59
CA PRO A 137 21.45 0.59 20.54
C PRO A 137 21.94 1.34 21.79
N ALA A 138 21.04 2.00 22.54
CA ALA A 138 21.37 2.73 23.75
C ALA A 138 21.22 1.90 25.04
N ASN A 139 20.56 0.74 24.96
CA ASN A 139 20.29 -0.10 26.13
C ASN A 139 20.25 -1.58 25.75
N SER A 140 21.27 -2.34 26.16
CA SER A 140 21.38 -3.78 25.86
C SER A 140 20.29 -4.66 26.47
N MET A 141 19.41 -4.12 27.33
CA MET A 141 18.23 -4.81 27.86
C MET A 141 16.93 -4.45 27.13
N GLY A 142 16.98 -3.50 26.18
CA GLY A 142 15.85 -3.12 25.37
C GLY A 142 15.82 -3.95 24.10
N GLU A 143 14.88 -4.89 24.01
CA GLU A 143 14.69 -5.70 22.79
C GLU A 143 13.20 -5.87 22.52
N GLU A 144 12.84 -5.87 21.24
CA GLU A 144 11.49 -6.13 20.77
C GLU A 144 11.51 -7.34 19.83
N MET A 145 10.73 -8.38 20.17
CA MET A 145 10.66 -9.58 19.34
C MET A 145 9.89 -9.29 18.05
N ILE A 146 10.49 -9.64 16.92
CA ILE A 146 9.87 -9.51 15.60
C ILE A 146 8.78 -10.60 15.48
N SER A 147 7.53 -10.19 15.66
CA SER A 147 6.35 -11.05 15.55
C SER A 147 5.09 -10.25 15.22
N GLY A 148 4.05 -10.90 14.74
CA GLY A 148 2.75 -10.29 14.48
C GLY A 148 2.84 -9.05 13.59
N PRO A 149 2.27 -7.90 14.01
CA PRO A 149 2.33 -6.66 13.22
C PRO A 149 3.76 -6.18 12.91
N LEU A 150 4.72 -6.39 13.81
CA LEU A 150 6.11 -5.97 13.59
C LEU A 150 6.79 -6.83 12.52
N LEU A 151 6.52 -8.14 12.50
CA LEU A 151 6.97 -9.02 11.41
C LEU A 151 6.39 -8.59 10.06
N GLY A 152 5.14 -8.14 10.03
CA GLY A 152 4.54 -7.55 8.83
C GLY A 152 5.30 -6.32 8.31
N LEU A 153 5.76 -5.43 9.21
CA LEU A 153 6.58 -4.27 8.84
C LEU A 153 7.97 -4.68 8.32
N VAL A 154 8.65 -5.60 9.01
CA VAL A 154 9.94 -6.15 8.58
C VAL A 154 9.82 -6.78 7.19
N ARG A 155 8.75 -7.53 6.96
CA ARG A 155 8.46 -8.12 5.65
C ARG A 155 8.31 -7.05 4.57
N THR A 156 7.52 -5.99 4.79
CA THR A 156 7.35 -4.91 3.80
C THR A 156 8.65 -4.17 3.48
N VAL A 157 9.52 -3.96 4.47
CA VAL A 157 10.86 -3.42 4.21
C VAL A 157 11.67 -4.36 3.32
N LYS A 158 11.69 -5.66 3.65
CA LYS A 158 12.44 -6.66 2.89
C LYS A 158 11.88 -6.95 1.49
N GLU A 159 10.57 -6.81 1.30
CA GLU A 159 9.93 -6.80 -0.03
C GLU A 159 10.55 -5.69 -0.91
N LEU A 160 10.68 -4.48 -0.37
CA LEU A 160 11.27 -3.35 -1.08
C LEU A 160 12.78 -3.51 -1.30
N GLU A 161 13.51 -4.07 -0.33
CA GLU A 161 14.94 -4.42 -0.50
C GLU A 161 15.11 -5.41 -1.66
N THR A 162 14.29 -6.46 -1.69
CA THR A 162 14.31 -7.48 -2.74
C THR A 162 13.90 -6.89 -4.10
N LEU A 163 12.95 -5.95 -4.13
CA LEU A 163 12.60 -5.21 -5.34
C LEU A 163 13.79 -4.38 -5.84
N ALA A 164 14.50 -3.68 -4.95
CA ALA A 164 15.70 -2.91 -5.32
C ALA A 164 16.78 -3.83 -5.91
N ASP A 165 17.07 -4.97 -5.29
CA ASP A 165 18.00 -5.98 -5.81
C ASP A 165 17.58 -6.47 -7.20
N THR A 166 16.28 -6.71 -7.40
CA THR A 166 15.70 -7.17 -8.67
C THR A 166 15.84 -6.12 -9.77
N VAL A 167 15.53 -4.86 -9.46
CA VAL A 167 15.64 -3.73 -10.40
C VAL A 167 17.10 -3.48 -10.79
N GLU A 168 18.05 -3.60 -9.86
CA GLU A 168 19.49 -3.48 -10.12
C GLU A 168 20.00 -4.52 -11.15
N GLN A 169 19.39 -5.70 -11.18
CA GLN A 169 19.73 -6.79 -12.11
C GLN A 169 19.04 -6.66 -13.48
N CYS A 170 18.06 -5.76 -13.63
CA CYS A 170 17.37 -5.54 -14.90
C CYS A 170 18.30 -4.91 -15.96
N PRO A 171 18.11 -5.19 -17.26
CA PRO A 171 18.96 -4.68 -18.33
C PRO A 171 19.20 -3.15 -18.24
N PRO A 172 20.47 -2.69 -18.20
CA PRO A 172 20.80 -1.30 -17.86
C PRO A 172 20.35 -0.28 -18.92
N GLY A 173 20.12 -0.72 -20.16
CA GLY A 173 19.67 0.14 -21.26
C GLY A 173 18.15 0.34 -21.34
N LEU A 174 17.37 -0.37 -20.52
CA LEU A 174 15.90 -0.32 -20.58
C LEU A 174 15.32 0.53 -19.43
N PRO A 175 14.22 1.26 -19.69
CA PRO A 175 13.43 1.89 -18.64
C PRO A 175 12.76 0.81 -17.79
N VAL A 176 12.71 1.04 -16.47
CA VAL A 176 12.19 0.06 -15.49
C VAL A 176 11.14 0.71 -14.61
N LEU A 177 10.00 0.04 -14.46
CA LEU A 177 9.03 0.33 -13.41
C LEU A 177 9.10 -0.77 -12.33
N GLY A 178 9.50 -0.38 -11.12
CA GLY A 178 9.36 -1.21 -9.92
C GLY A 178 7.98 -1.01 -9.30
N LEU A 179 7.25 -2.11 -9.08
CA LEU A 179 5.91 -2.13 -8.51
C LEU A 179 5.88 -2.83 -7.15
N VAL A 180 5.16 -2.20 -6.22
CA VAL A 180 4.85 -2.74 -4.89
C VAL A 180 3.33 -2.89 -4.77
N ASP A 181 2.86 -3.99 -4.16
CA ASP A 181 1.44 -4.14 -3.82
C ASP A 181 1.10 -3.34 -2.56
N GLY A 182 0.05 -2.52 -2.64
CA GLY A 182 -0.40 -1.70 -1.52
C GLY A 182 0.26 -0.33 -1.48
N SER A 183 0.76 0.07 -0.31
CA SER A 183 1.04 1.47 0.06
C SER A 183 2.51 1.68 0.38
N LEU A 184 3.12 2.75 -0.15
CA LEU A 184 4.47 3.19 0.24
C LEU A 184 4.48 3.81 1.64
N VAL A 185 3.33 4.30 2.11
CA VAL A 185 3.20 4.73 3.51
C VAL A 185 3.06 3.50 4.42
N LEU A 186 4.00 3.33 5.35
CA LEU A 186 3.97 2.26 6.37
C LEU A 186 2.92 2.53 7.46
N TRP A 187 1.64 2.38 7.14
CA TRP A 187 0.52 2.63 8.04
C TRP A 187 0.55 1.83 9.35
N GLY A 188 1.25 0.68 9.40
CA GLY A 188 1.41 -0.10 10.63
C GLY A 188 2.14 0.65 11.74
N LEU A 189 2.94 1.68 11.40
CA LEU A 189 3.59 2.57 12.36
C LEU A 189 2.66 3.69 12.85
N SER A 190 1.57 3.97 12.12
CA SER A 190 0.60 4.99 12.51
C SER A 190 -0.33 4.45 13.60
N GLY A 191 -0.30 5.08 14.78
CA GLY A 191 -1.21 4.76 15.88
C GLY A 191 -0.81 3.57 16.75
N GLN A 192 0.28 2.86 16.42
CA GLN A 192 0.93 1.92 17.33
C GLN A 192 2.04 2.63 18.11
N ALA A 193 2.07 2.41 19.42
CA ALA A 193 3.10 2.95 20.31
C ALA A 193 4.36 2.06 20.28
N TYR A 194 5.01 1.96 19.12
CA TYR A 194 6.33 1.37 19.05
C TYR A 194 7.34 2.26 19.76
N ARG A 195 8.37 1.64 20.35
CA ARG A 195 9.49 2.39 20.92
C ARG A 195 10.25 3.10 19.79
N PRO A 196 10.87 4.27 20.05
CA PRO A 196 11.57 5.03 19.01
C PRO A 196 12.61 4.22 18.24
N TYR A 197 13.42 3.40 18.91
CA TYR A 197 14.45 2.58 18.25
C TYR A 197 13.87 1.54 17.29
N VAL A 198 12.65 1.03 17.53
CA VAL A 198 11.98 0.09 16.61
C VAL A 198 11.56 0.83 15.34
N THR A 199 11.00 2.03 15.48
CA THR A 199 10.61 2.86 14.34
C THR A 199 11.83 3.28 13.53
N ASP A 200 12.92 3.63 14.22
CA ASP A 200 14.21 3.99 13.62
C ASP A 200 14.79 2.84 12.80
N ALA A 201 14.85 1.63 13.37
CA ALA A 201 15.33 0.44 12.66
C ALA A 201 14.50 0.11 11.41
N ILE A 202 13.17 0.20 11.48
CA ILE A 202 12.29 -0.09 10.34
C ILE A 202 12.44 0.97 9.23
N ILE A 203 12.50 2.26 9.59
CA ILE A 203 12.51 3.35 8.62
C ILE A 203 13.91 3.71 8.15
N ASN A 204 14.79 4.08 9.09
CA ASN A 204 16.10 4.65 8.77
C ASN A 204 17.13 3.59 8.38
N ASP A 205 17.09 2.40 9.01
CA ASP A 205 18.03 1.33 8.69
C ASP A 205 17.52 0.39 7.60
N GLY A 206 16.21 0.35 7.35
CA GLY A 206 15.57 -0.53 6.38
C GLY A 206 14.97 0.18 5.17
N LEU A 207 13.82 0.83 5.35
CA LEU A 207 13.02 1.40 4.25
C LEU A 207 13.77 2.46 3.43
N LEU A 208 14.33 3.48 4.09
CA LEU A 208 14.97 4.61 3.40
C LEU A 208 16.20 4.18 2.59
N PRO A 209 17.09 3.29 3.08
CA PRO A 209 18.16 2.73 2.26
C PRO A 209 17.67 2.07 0.96
N ALA A 210 16.61 1.26 1.01
CA ALA A 210 16.06 0.62 -0.19
C ALA A 210 15.49 1.66 -1.19
N LEU A 211 14.76 2.66 -0.70
CA LEU A 211 14.26 3.75 -1.53
C LEU A 211 15.38 4.57 -2.19
N LYS A 212 16.45 4.88 -1.44
CA LYS A 212 17.62 5.62 -1.94
C LYS A 212 18.38 4.86 -3.02
N ARG A 213 18.43 3.52 -2.95
CA ARG A 213 19.03 2.70 -4.02
C ARG A 213 18.28 2.88 -5.33
N LEU A 214 16.95 2.80 -5.29
CA LEU A 214 16.09 3.01 -6.47
C LEU A 214 16.17 4.45 -7.00
N GLU A 215 16.17 5.44 -6.11
CA GLU A 215 16.38 6.85 -6.47
C GLU A 215 17.71 7.03 -7.22
N LYS A 216 18.81 6.49 -6.68
CA LYS A 216 20.14 6.59 -7.30
C LYS A 216 20.20 5.94 -8.68
N LEU A 217 19.51 4.81 -8.87
CA LEU A 217 19.40 4.20 -10.20
C LEU A 217 18.70 5.13 -11.20
N SER A 218 17.68 5.86 -10.76
CA SER A 218 16.92 6.79 -11.59
C SER A 218 17.77 7.96 -12.13
N GLU A 219 18.88 8.28 -11.47
CA GLU A 219 19.83 9.31 -11.92
C GLU A 219 20.59 8.92 -13.20
N THR A 220 20.73 7.62 -13.45
CA THR A 220 21.56 7.08 -14.56
C THR A 220 20.76 6.48 -15.70
N ARG A 221 19.52 6.05 -15.43
CA ARG A 221 18.58 5.52 -16.41
C ARG A 221 17.15 5.69 -15.91
N PRO A 222 16.11 5.59 -16.78
CA PRO A 222 14.73 5.78 -16.33
C PRO A 222 14.25 4.62 -15.45
N VAL A 223 14.43 4.75 -14.14
CA VAL A 223 13.86 3.84 -13.13
C VAL A 223 12.81 4.60 -12.36
N ALA A 224 11.60 4.06 -12.28
CA ALA A 224 10.54 4.61 -11.43
C ALA A 224 10.08 3.56 -10.41
N LEU A 225 9.76 4.02 -9.21
CA LEU A 225 9.11 3.22 -8.18
C LEU A 225 7.65 3.67 -8.05
N ALA A 226 6.73 2.72 -8.01
CA ALA A 226 5.35 2.97 -7.66
C ALA A 226 4.77 1.84 -6.80
N ALA A 227 3.82 2.18 -5.93
CA ALA A 227 2.96 1.20 -5.29
C ALA A 227 1.53 1.35 -5.82
N TYR A 228 0.83 0.22 -5.97
CA TYR A 228 -0.54 0.19 -6.46
C TYR A 228 -1.50 -0.26 -5.35
N VAL A 229 -2.42 0.61 -4.98
CA VAL A 229 -3.51 0.32 -4.05
C VAL A 229 -4.79 0.08 -4.85
N SER A 230 -5.20 -1.18 -4.93
CA SER A 230 -6.49 -1.58 -5.53
C SER A 230 -7.68 -1.13 -4.67
N TYR A 231 -8.78 -0.77 -5.33
CA TYR A 231 -10.05 -0.35 -4.75
C TYR A 231 -9.91 0.53 -3.48
N PRO A 232 -9.18 1.66 -3.56
CA PRO A 232 -8.74 2.42 -2.41
C PRO A 232 -9.93 2.97 -1.63
N ARG A 233 -9.83 2.92 -0.30
CA ARG A 233 -10.85 3.41 0.63
C ARG A 233 -10.48 4.76 1.24
N SER A 234 -9.48 5.45 0.72
CA SER A 234 -9.08 6.78 1.21
C SER A 234 -10.14 7.85 0.91
N ALA A 235 -10.00 8.97 1.60
CA ALA A 235 -10.79 10.20 1.38
C ALA A 235 -9.87 11.43 1.42
N GLU A 236 -8.58 11.27 1.09
CA GLU A 236 -7.59 12.36 1.20
C GLU A 236 -7.88 13.48 0.20
N ALA A 237 -8.23 13.14 -1.06
CA ALA A 237 -8.59 14.11 -2.09
C ALA A 237 -9.98 14.72 -1.82
N VAL A 238 -10.95 13.90 -1.40
CA VAL A 238 -12.27 14.39 -0.93
C VAL A 238 -12.09 15.36 0.25
N ASN A 239 -11.19 15.06 1.18
CA ASN A 239 -10.91 15.91 2.33
C ASN A 239 -10.14 17.18 1.94
N ALA A 240 -9.30 17.12 0.91
CA ALA A 240 -8.70 18.31 0.29
C ALA A 240 -9.80 19.22 -0.28
N VAL A 241 -10.74 18.67 -1.05
CA VAL A 241 -11.90 19.43 -1.56
C VAL A 241 -12.68 20.05 -0.40
N ARG A 242 -12.95 19.25 0.64
CA ARG A 242 -13.68 19.70 1.81
C ARG A 242 -12.98 20.83 2.55
N CYS A 243 -11.66 20.79 2.72
CA CYS A 243 -10.94 21.84 3.42
C CYS A 243 -10.81 23.12 2.59
N SER A 244 -10.71 23.01 1.27
CA SER A 244 -10.70 24.15 0.35
C SER A 244 -12.05 24.87 0.31
N LEU A 245 -13.17 24.15 0.44
CA LEU A 245 -14.52 24.72 0.53
C LEU A 245 -14.90 25.23 1.94
N CYS A 246 -14.11 24.90 2.96
CA CYS A 246 -14.48 25.15 4.36
C CYS A 246 -14.25 26.63 4.73
N PRO A 247 -15.31 27.38 5.13
CA PRO A 247 -15.16 28.75 5.64
C PRO A 247 -14.81 28.78 7.13
N HIS A 248 -14.91 27.66 7.83
CA HIS A 248 -14.72 27.56 9.27
C HIS A 248 -13.26 27.47 9.66
N ASP A 249 -12.95 27.92 10.87
CA ASP A 249 -11.63 27.78 11.48
C ASP A 249 -11.32 26.31 11.87
N ASN A 250 -10.06 26.06 12.24
CA ASN A 250 -9.64 24.74 12.68
C ASN A 250 -10.32 24.30 13.99
N THR A 251 -10.69 25.23 14.88
CA THR A 251 -11.29 24.90 16.18
C THR A 251 -12.68 24.28 16.03
N ILE A 252 -13.49 24.78 15.09
CA ILE A 252 -14.78 24.21 14.72
C ILE A 252 -14.59 22.86 14.03
N CYS A 253 -13.58 22.76 13.15
CA CYS A 253 -13.26 21.51 12.45
C CYS A 253 -13.01 20.37 13.45
N THR A 254 -12.18 20.58 14.47
CA THR A 254 -11.83 19.56 15.47
C THR A 254 -13.04 19.01 16.23
N LYS A 255 -14.12 19.80 16.37
CA LYS A 255 -15.35 19.39 17.05
C LYS A 255 -16.38 18.74 16.12
N SER A 256 -16.37 19.11 14.84
CA SER A 256 -17.49 18.83 13.93
C SER A 256 -17.13 17.96 12.74
N CYS A 257 -15.85 17.63 12.55
CA CYS A 257 -15.35 16.89 11.39
C CYS A 257 -14.51 15.68 11.81
N ASN A 258 -14.54 14.64 10.98
CA ASN A 258 -13.60 13.51 11.02
C ASN A 258 -13.24 13.08 9.59
N ASN A 259 -12.46 12.01 9.44
CA ASN A 259 -11.99 11.50 8.14
C ASN A 259 -13.09 11.21 7.12
N ARG A 260 -14.33 10.98 7.54
CA ARG A 260 -15.43 10.56 6.67
C ARG A 260 -16.60 11.52 6.63
N ARG A 261 -16.79 12.32 7.68
CA ARG A 261 -18.02 13.08 7.90
C ARG A 261 -17.75 14.44 8.51
N SER A 262 -18.65 15.38 8.24
CA SER A 262 -18.80 16.65 8.91
C SER A 262 -20.27 16.89 9.24
N ALA A 263 -20.54 17.54 10.36
CA ALA A 263 -21.87 18.05 10.72
C ALA A 263 -22.13 19.47 10.17
N GLN A 264 -21.10 20.16 9.68
CA GLN A 264 -21.18 21.56 9.25
C GLN A 264 -21.38 21.69 7.74
N GLN A 265 -22.15 22.69 7.32
CA GLN A 265 -22.20 23.14 5.92
C GLN A 265 -21.01 24.09 5.63
N PRO A 266 -20.41 24.07 4.43
CA PRO A 266 -20.68 23.17 3.30
C PRO A 266 -19.95 21.82 3.42
N CYS A 267 -19.15 21.59 4.47
CA CYS A 267 -18.27 20.42 4.62
C CYS A 267 -18.99 19.06 4.60
N ASN A 268 -20.25 19.01 5.02
CA ASN A 268 -21.06 17.80 5.04
C ASN A 268 -21.48 17.34 3.64
N SER A 269 -21.36 18.18 2.61
CA SER A 269 -21.59 17.82 1.21
C SER A 269 -20.66 16.68 0.77
N ALA A 270 -19.45 16.62 1.32
CA ALA A 270 -18.45 15.59 1.08
C ALA A 270 -18.68 14.27 1.85
N ASN A 271 -19.69 14.20 2.73
CA ASN A 271 -19.91 13.02 3.57
C ASN A 271 -20.12 11.76 2.73
N GLU A 272 -19.58 10.62 3.17
CA GLU A 272 -19.82 9.30 2.54
C GLU A 272 -19.23 9.13 1.13
N PHE A 273 -18.51 10.13 0.62
CA PHE A 273 -17.71 9.99 -0.58
C PHE A 273 -16.28 9.55 -0.24
N LEU A 274 -15.73 8.78 -1.15
CA LEU A 274 -14.36 8.32 -1.16
C LEU A 274 -13.66 8.90 -2.38
N ASP A 275 -12.33 8.92 -2.36
CA ASP A 275 -11.56 9.47 -3.48
C ASP A 275 -11.92 8.78 -4.80
N ARG A 276 -12.07 7.46 -4.78
CA ARG A 276 -12.53 6.69 -5.95
C ARG A 276 -13.89 7.14 -6.49
N ASN A 277 -14.80 7.68 -5.67
CA ASN A 277 -16.09 8.16 -6.17
C ASN A 277 -15.94 9.43 -6.99
N LEU A 278 -15.04 10.35 -6.59
CA LEU A 278 -14.73 11.53 -7.39
C LEU A 278 -14.14 11.12 -8.73
N PHE A 279 -13.11 10.28 -8.69
CA PHE A 279 -12.34 9.94 -9.89
C PHE A 279 -13.05 8.97 -10.82
N GLN A 280 -13.96 8.12 -10.32
CA GLN A 280 -14.84 7.31 -11.17
C GLN A 280 -15.71 8.19 -12.08
N ARG A 281 -16.06 9.40 -11.63
CA ARG A 281 -16.89 10.33 -12.40
C ARG A 281 -16.08 11.20 -13.37
N LEU A 282 -14.81 11.43 -13.06
CA LEU A 282 -13.93 12.38 -13.75
C LEU A 282 -12.97 11.74 -14.75
N LEU A 283 -12.53 10.50 -14.52
CA LEU A 283 -11.48 9.86 -15.31
C LEU A 283 -12.06 8.85 -16.29
N GLU A 284 -11.70 8.97 -17.56
CA GLU A 284 -11.87 7.91 -18.55
C GLU A 284 -10.85 6.76 -18.32
N PRO A 285 -11.10 5.54 -18.83
CA PRO A 285 -10.14 4.44 -18.72
C PRO A 285 -8.73 4.84 -19.18
N GLY A 286 -7.73 4.53 -18.36
CA GLY A 286 -6.34 4.91 -18.55
C GLY A 286 -5.98 6.32 -18.08
N TRP A 287 -6.93 7.22 -17.84
CA TRP A 287 -6.62 8.59 -17.40
C TRP A 287 -6.29 8.63 -15.91
N ARG A 288 -5.46 9.59 -15.52
CA ARG A 288 -5.10 9.86 -14.13
C ARG A 288 -5.61 11.20 -13.61
N SER A 289 -5.74 11.30 -12.29
CA SER A 289 -5.95 12.55 -11.57
C SER A 289 -4.68 13.42 -11.53
N PRO A 290 -4.77 14.64 -10.97
CA PRO A 290 -3.61 15.35 -10.47
C PRO A 290 -2.78 14.53 -9.49
N VAL A 291 -1.53 14.92 -9.30
CA VAL A 291 -0.65 14.38 -8.28
C VAL A 291 -0.83 15.17 -6.98
N TYR A 292 -1.03 14.44 -5.90
CA TYR A 292 -1.20 14.96 -4.56
C TYR A 292 -0.06 14.50 -3.66
N LYS A 293 0.23 15.25 -2.62
CA LYS A 293 1.15 14.84 -1.55
C LYS A 293 0.35 14.32 -0.36
N THR A 294 0.75 13.16 0.20
CA THR A 294 0.08 12.67 1.42
C THR A 294 0.52 13.48 2.64
N ASN A 295 -0.44 13.77 3.52
CA ASN A 295 -0.20 14.40 4.81
C ASN A 295 -0.08 13.38 5.96
N SER A 296 0.10 12.09 5.65
CA SER A 296 0.31 11.05 6.66
C SER A 296 1.47 11.44 7.56
N SER A 297 1.31 11.32 8.88
CA SER A 297 2.38 11.62 9.84
C SER A 297 3.61 10.75 9.61
N VAL A 298 3.43 9.50 9.17
CA VAL A 298 4.56 8.59 8.88
C VAL A 298 5.42 9.16 7.75
N SER A 299 4.82 9.45 6.59
CA SER A 299 5.54 10.06 5.46
C SER A 299 6.10 11.44 5.84
N ARG A 300 5.28 12.31 6.45
CA ARG A 300 5.64 13.70 6.76
C ARG A 300 6.74 13.82 7.81
N ASP A 301 6.71 13.00 8.87
CA ASP A 301 7.56 13.20 10.03
C ASP A 301 8.75 12.22 10.06
N SER A 302 8.67 11.08 9.36
CA SER A 302 9.68 10.02 9.44
C SER A 302 10.48 9.78 8.16
N TYR A 303 9.95 10.12 6.97
CA TYR A 303 10.72 9.94 5.72
C TYR A 303 11.58 11.17 5.42
N ASP A 304 12.65 11.01 4.64
CA ASP A 304 13.39 12.17 4.14
C ASP A 304 12.60 12.93 3.04
N GLU A 305 13.11 14.10 2.64
CA GLU A 305 12.41 14.96 1.68
C GLU A 305 12.25 14.34 0.29
N ALA A 306 13.22 13.57 -0.18
CA ALA A 306 13.17 12.92 -1.49
C ALA A 306 12.17 11.75 -1.52
N ASN A 307 11.98 11.11 -0.36
CA ASN A 307 11.15 9.92 -0.21
C ASN A 307 9.76 10.20 0.37
N LYS A 308 9.37 11.48 0.51
CA LYS A 308 7.97 11.84 0.80
C LYS A 308 7.05 11.23 -0.26
N VAL A 309 5.97 10.62 0.20
CA VAL A 309 5.01 9.94 -0.67
C VAL A 309 4.04 10.94 -1.32
N TYR A 310 3.93 10.84 -2.63
CA TYR A 310 2.93 11.47 -3.47
C TYR A 310 2.03 10.38 -4.05
N PHE A 311 0.87 10.75 -4.54
CA PHE A 311 -0.05 9.79 -5.14
C PHE A 311 -0.95 10.45 -6.18
N PHE A 312 -1.45 9.63 -7.10
CA PHE A 312 -2.52 9.99 -8.01
C PHE A 312 -3.49 8.80 -8.12
N TYR A 313 -4.67 9.05 -8.66
CA TYR A 313 -5.64 8.01 -8.99
C TYR A 313 -5.60 7.75 -10.49
N VAL A 314 -5.76 6.49 -10.88
CA VAL A 314 -5.87 6.08 -12.29
C VAL A 314 -7.15 5.27 -12.45
N ASN A 315 -7.88 5.50 -13.54
CA ASN A 315 -8.94 4.59 -13.92
C ASN A 315 -8.33 3.39 -14.64
N ALA A 316 -8.26 2.25 -13.95
CA ALA A 316 -7.73 1.00 -14.47
C ALA A 316 -8.75 0.22 -15.35
N GLY A 317 -9.83 0.88 -15.77
CA GLY A 317 -10.89 0.29 -16.60
C GLY A 317 -12.04 -0.27 -15.76
N GLU A 318 -11.74 -1.24 -14.90
CA GLU A 318 -12.71 -1.89 -14.02
C GLU A 318 -12.84 -1.19 -12.64
N GLU A 319 -11.79 -0.48 -12.23
CA GLU A 319 -11.75 0.24 -10.96
C GLU A 319 -10.94 1.53 -11.04
N ILE A 320 -11.10 2.38 -10.03
CA ILE A 320 -10.12 3.43 -9.74
C ILE A 320 -9.05 2.84 -8.82
N GLY A 321 -7.82 2.76 -9.30
CA GLY A 321 -6.63 2.46 -8.50
C GLY A 321 -5.99 3.72 -7.94
N ARG A 322 -5.28 3.62 -6.82
CA ARG A 322 -4.38 4.67 -6.30
C ARG A 322 -2.95 4.24 -6.54
N VAL A 323 -2.17 5.09 -7.19
CA VAL A 323 -0.74 4.89 -7.43
C VAL A 323 0.02 5.83 -6.51
N GLU A 324 0.85 5.26 -5.63
CA GLU A 324 1.75 6.02 -4.76
C GLU A 324 3.16 6.00 -5.31
N VAL A 325 3.84 7.14 -5.29
CA VAL A 325 5.20 7.31 -5.80
C VAL A 325 6.01 8.21 -4.86
N PRO A 326 7.33 8.04 -4.75
CA PRO A 326 8.16 8.98 -4.00
C PRO A 326 8.26 10.33 -4.74
N LYS A 327 8.66 11.39 -4.02
CA LYS A 327 8.77 12.76 -4.56
C LYS A 327 9.64 12.85 -5.80
N TRP A 328 10.74 12.11 -5.84
CA TRP A 328 11.67 12.12 -6.98
C TRP A 328 11.05 11.56 -8.28
N VAL A 329 10.06 10.66 -8.18
CA VAL A 329 9.22 10.25 -9.34
C VAL A 329 8.17 11.32 -9.62
N ALA A 330 7.44 11.77 -8.59
CA ALA A 330 6.33 12.72 -8.74
C ALA A 330 6.73 14.07 -9.37
N LYS A 331 7.95 14.55 -9.06
CA LYS A 331 8.47 15.85 -9.54
C LYS A 331 9.29 15.72 -10.82
N ASN A 332 9.45 14.52 -11.36
CA ASN A 332 10.08 14.28 -12.66
C ASN A 332 9.02 13.88 -13.68
N GLU A 333 8.68 14.78 -14.60
CA GLU A 333 7.61 14.56 -15.59
C GLU A 333 7.84 13.31 -16.46
N THR A 334 9.10 12.99 -16.76
CA THR A 334 9.44 11.78 -17.54
C THR A 334 9.15 10.51 -16.75
N LEU A 335 9.56 10.45 -15.47
CA LEU A 335 9.32 9.27 -14.62
C LEU A 335 7.84 9.12 -14.22
N LEU A 336 7.15 10.24 -13.96
CA LEU A 336 5.73 10.24 -13.68
C LEU A 336 4.93 9.74 -14.89
N SER A 337 5.24 10.23 -16.08
CA SER A 337 4.63 9.80 -17.34
C SER A 337 4.87 8.33 -17.63
N LEU A 338 6.12 7.87 -17.44
CA LEU A 338 6.50 6.47 -17.55
C LEU A 338 5.68 5.61 -16.58
N THR A 339 5.64 5.99 -15.31
CA THR A 339 4.86 5.29 -14.28
C THR A 339 3.40 5.18 -14.67
N HIS A 340 2.77 6.29 -15.07
CA HIS A 340 1.36 6.31 -15.45
C HIS A 340 1.07 5.39 -16.64
N GLY A 341 1.83 5.53 -17.73
CA GLY A 341 1.66 4.71 -18.93
C GLY A 341 1.87 3.22 -18.66
N LEU A 342 2.93 2.87 -17.90
CA LEU A 342 3.25 1.49 -17.59
C LEU A 342 2.30 0.85 -16.58
N VAL A 343 1.83 1.57 -15.56
CA VAL A 343 0.77 1.06 -14.67
C VAL A 343 -0.50 0.76 -15.45
N TRP A 344 -0.90 1.65 -16.37
CA TRP A 344 -2.05 1.42 -17.22
C TRP A 344 -1.88 0.18 -18.12
N ASP A 345 -0.75 0.04 -18.81
CA ASP A 345 -0.43 -1.16 -19.61
C ASP A 345 -0.54 -2.45 -18.77
N GLN A 346 0.03 -2.46 -17.56
CA GLN A 346 -0.04 -3.61 -16.67
C GLN A 346 -1.48 -3.94 -16.24
N CYS A 347 -2.29 -2.92 -15.94
CA CYS A 347 -3.71 -3.12 -15.63
C CYS A 347 -4.50 -3.65 -16.83
N GLN A 348 -4.23 -3.17 -18.05
CA GLN A 348 -4.89 -3.69 -19.25
C GLN A 348 -4.58 -5.18 -19.47
N ARG A 349 -3.33 -5.58 -19.23
CA ARG A 349 -2.89 -6.98 -19.34
C ARG A 349 -3.45 -7.87 -18.23
N GLY A 350 -3.58 -7.32 -17.02
CA GLY A 350 -4.06 -8.04 -15.82
C GLY A 350 -5.53 -7.80 -15.47
N GLN A 351 -6.38 -7.46 -16.45
CA GLN A 351 -7.84 -7.32 -16.28
C GLN A 351 -8.26 -6.33 -15.18
N GLY A 352 -7.61 -5.16 -15.14
CA GLY A 352 -7.90 -4.09 -14.19
C GLY A 352 -6.96 -4.04 -12.98
N TYR A 353 -6.01 -4.97 -12.87
CA TYR A 353 -4.97 -4.98 -11.83
C TYR A 353 -3.58 -5.27 -12.44
N PRO A 354 -2.48 -4.70 -11.92
CA PRO A 354 -1.17 -4.90 -12.54
C PRO A 354 -0.72 -6.37 -12.56
N VAL A 355 -0.52 -6.93 -13.77
CA VAL A 355 -0.15 -8.35 -13.93
C VAL A 355 1.15 -8.72 -13.23
N ALA A 356 2.18 -7.86 -13.24
CA ALA A 356 3.43 -8.14 -12.53
C ALA A 356 3.21 -8.36 -11.02
N ILE A 357 2.30 -7.60 -10.40
CA ILE A 357 1.96 -7.75 -8.98
C ILE A 357 1.22 -9.06 -8.73
N SER A 358 0.25 -9.42 -9.58
CA SER A 358 -0.43 -10.71 -9.48
C SER A 358 0.53 -11.88 -9.57
N GLU A 359 1.46 -11.86 -10.54
CA GLU A 359 2.46 -12.91 -10.71
C GLU A 359 3.41 -13.00 -9.51
N SER A 360 3.89 -11.86 -8.97
CA SER A 360 4.73 -11.87 -7.77
C SER A 360 3.99 -12.40 -6.55
N HIS A 361 2.69 -12.09 -6.40
CA HIS A 361 1.86 -12.61 -5.33
C HIS A 361 1.80 -14.13 -5.36
N GLU A 362 1.50 -14.72 -6.53
CA GLU A 362 1.42 -16.17 -6.71
C GLU A 362 2.74 -16.87 -6.35
N GLN A 363 3.90 -16.26 -6.66
CA GLN A 363 5.21 -16.80 -6.25
C GLN A 363 5.49 -16.63 -4.75
N ALA A 364 4.88 -15.65 -4.09
CA ALA A 364 5.10 -15.35 -2.68
C ALA A 364 4.24 -16.20 -1.75
N VAL A 365 3.11 -16.75 -2.19
CA VAL A 365 2.12 -17.43 -1.34
C VAL A 365 2.74 -18.60 -0.57
N VAL A 366 2.67 -18.52 0.77
CA VAL A 366 2.89 -19.65 1.67
C VAL A 366 1.54 -20.24 2.07
N SER A 367 1.19 -21.36 1.45
CA SER A 367 -0.11 -22.03 1.64
C SER A 367 -0.23 -22.70 3.00
N ALA A 368 -1.45 -23.09 3.37
CA ALA A 368 -1.67 -23.92 4.57
C ALA A 368 -0.97 -25.30 4.47
N GLY A 369 -0.72 -25.79 3.25
CA GLY A 369 0.07 -27.00 3.00
C GLY A 369 1.53 -26.78 3.36
N ASP A 370 2.12 -25.70 2.86
CA ASP A 370 3.53 -25.34 3.08
C ASP A 370 3.82 -25.13 4.56
N ARG A 371 2.90 -24.48 5.29
CA ARG A 371 3.00 -24.32 6.75
C ARG A 371 3.10 -25.65 7.48
N ARG A 372 2.31 -26.66 7.08
CA ARG A 372 2.37 -28.00 7.69
C ARG A 372 3.69 -28.70 7.36
N VAL A 373 4.16 -28.56 6.12
CA VAL A 373 5.44 -29.15 5.68
C VAL A 373 6.60 -28.49 6.42
N PHE A 374 6.62 -27.16 6.54
CA PHE A 374 7.61 -26.42 7.31
C PHE A 374 7.71 -26.88 8.76
N ILE A 375 6.58 -26.96 9.47
CA ILE A 375 6.54 -27.42 10.88
C ILE A 375 7.10 -28.85 11.00
N ARG A 376 6.77 -29.73 10.06
CA ARG A 376 7.29 -31.09 10.02
C ARG A 376 8.80 -31.11 9.79
N MET A 377 9.29 -30.36 8.80
CA MET A 377 10.73 -30.28 8.50
C MET A 377 11.53 -29.75 9.68
N LEU A 378 11.01 -28.72 10.36
CA LEU A 378 11.62 -28.16 11.57
C LEU A 378 11.69 -29.21 12.69
N THR A 379 10.58 -29.91 12.94
CA THR A 379 10.49 -30.97 13.96
C THR A 379 11.47 -32.11 13.66
N ASP A 380 11.44 -32.65 12.44
CA ASP A 380 12.32 -33.73 11.99
C ASP A 380 13.80 -33.31 12.08
N SER A 381 14.13 -32.05 11.80
CA SER A 381 15.50 -31.52 11.90
C SER A 381 16.00 -31.45 13.34
N LEU A 382 15.14 -31.05 14.28
CA LEU A 382 15.48 -31.01 15.70
C LEU A 382 15.63 -32.41 16.30
N GLU A 383 14.74 -33.33 15.95
CA GLU A 383 14.81 -34.72 16.40
C GLU A 383 16.09 -35.42 15.89
N ARG A 384 16.52 -35.15 14.66
CA ARG A 384 17.80 -35.64 14.12
C ARG A 384 19.02 -35.17 14.92
N GLN A 385 18.92 -34.02 15.59
CA GLN A 385 19.96 -33.48 16.46
C GLN A 385 19.77 -33.87 17.94
N GLY A 386 18.82 -34.76 18.23
CA GLY A 386 18.51 -35.21 19.60
C GLY A 386 17.81 -34.16 20.46
N LEU A 387 17.28 -33.10 19.86
CA LEU A 387 16.53 -32.06 20.56
C LEU A 387 15.05 -32.44 20.66
N SER A 388 14.44 -32.18 21.81
CA SER A 388 13.03 -32.51 22.05
C SER A 388 12.10 -31.56 21.27
N ALA A 389 11.29 -32.10 20.37
CA ALA A 389 10.26 -31.36 19.63
C ALA A 389 8.95 -31.18 20.42
N ALA A 390 9.02 -31.03 21.75
CA ALA A 390 7.84 -30.99 22.61
C ALA A 390 6.92 -29.80 22.30
N THR A 391 5.87 -30.04 21.49
CA THR A 391 4.78 -29.09 21.26
C THR A 391 3.85 -29.01 22.48
N SER A 392 3.20 -27.86 22.67
CA SER A 392 2.17 -27.65 23.71
C SER A 392 1.13 -28.78 23.78
N GLN A 393 0.81 -29.24 25.00
CA GLN A 393 -0.19 -30.30 25.22
C GLN A 393 -1.59 -29.96 24.67
N LYS A 394 -1.87 -28.67 24.45
CA LYS A 394 -3.14 -28.17 23.90
C LYS A 394 -3.29 -28.40 22.39
N ASP A 395 -2.21 -28.45 21.63
CA ASP A 395 -2.29 -28.79 20.19
C ASP A 395 -2.31 -30.31 19.98
N ARG A 396 -1.69 -31.05 20.90
CA ARG A 396 -1.81 -32.51 20.96
C ARG A 396 -3.26 -32.95 21.19
N SER A 397 -4.02 -32.23 22.03
CA SER A 397 -5.43 -32.53 22.29
C SER A 397 -6.40 -32.09 21.18
N LYS A 398 -5.98 -31.24 20.23
CA LYS A 398 -6.77 -30.92 19.03
C LYS A 398 -6.57 -31.93 17.89
N ARG A 399 -5.42 -32.62 17.87
CA ARG A 399 -5.11 -33.65 16.87
C ARG A 399 -5.67 -35.03 17.21
N SER A 400 -6.10 -35.23 18.46
CA SER A 400 -6.81 -36.43 18.91
C SER A 400 -8.22 -36.03 19.32
N PRO A 401 -9.28 -36.56 18.69
CA PRO A 401 -10.64 -36.43 19.22
C PRO A 401 -10.67 -36.95 20.66
N TRP A 402 -11.42 -36.28 21.53
CA TRP A 402 -11.76 -36.85 22.84
C TRP A 402 -12.47 -38.19 22.59
N VAL A 403 -11.88 -39.28 23.11
CA VAL A 403 -12.44 -40.64 23.06
C VAL A 403 -13.75 -40.69 23.82
#